data_AF-K2HU63-F1
#
_entry.id   AF-K2HU63-F1
#
_cell.length_a   1.000
_cell.length_b   1.000
_cell.length_c   1.000
_cell.angle_alpha   90.00
_cell.angle_beta   90.00
_cell.angle_gamma   90.00
#
_symmetry.space_group_name_H-M   'P 1'
#
loop_
_entity.id
_entity.type
_entity.pdbx_description
1 polymer ?
#
loop_
_entity_poly.entity_id
_entity_poly.type
_entity_poly.pdbx_seq_one_letter_code
_entity_poly.pdbx_strand_id
1 'polypeptide(L)'
;MVHIIFIIDYKTHPGQVVRVCGSAKELGSWTEGYTMTYKDGKCVAEVDINTIPFEYKFQVYNCDGHFIEQWESCANRLFILCKQADEIVIESVWNYPDGTKITSKRTKIVKSTIKKSCSQEFADL
;
A
#
# COMPACT_ATOMS: atom_id res chain seq x y z
N MET A 1 -0.83 9.21 8.68
CA MET A 1 -1.35 8.18 7.78
C MET A 1 -1.18 8.61 6.34
N VAL A 2 -0.63 7.74 5.51
CA VAL A 2 -0.51 7.92 4.06
C VAL A 2 -1.01 6.63 3.42
N HIS A 3 -1.90 6.73 2.46
CA HIS A 3 -2.38 5.57 1.73
C HIS A 3 -1.33 5.16 0.69
N ILE A 4 -0.78 3.95 0.79
CA ILE A 4 0.25 3.46 -0.14
C ILE A 4 -0.24 2.25 -0.91
N ILE A 5 -0.18 2.34 -2.23
CA ILE A 5 -0.50 1.26 -3.17
C ILE A 5 0.83 0.68 -3.67
N PHE A 6 1.17 -0.52 -3.21
CA PHE A 6 2.29 -1.30 -3.71
C PHE A 6 1.85 -2.11 -4.91
N ILE A 7 2.62 -2.04 -5.99
CA ILE A 7 2.37 -2.77 -7.23
C ILE A 7 3.65 -3.44 -7.66
N ILE A 8 3.60 -4.72 -8.03
CA ILE A 8 4.72 -5.43 -8.61
C ILE A 8 4.25 -6.40 -9.69
N ASP A 9 4.96 -6.43 -10.82
CA ASP A 9 4.77 -7.43 -11.87
C ASP A 9 5.64 -8.64 -11.53
N TYR A 10 5.03 -9.62 -10.85
CA TYR A 10 5.67 -10.89 -10.50
C TYR A 10 4.66 -12.02 -10.66
N LYS A 11 5.07 -13.08 -11.35
CA LYS A 11 4.22 -14.25 -11.59
C LYS A 11 4.53 -15.33 -10.55
N THR A 12 3.50 -15.78 -9.85
CA THR A 12 3.61 -16.87 -8.88
C THR A 12 3.08 -18.18 -9.46
N HIS A 13 3.45 -19.30 -8.82
CA HIS A 13 2.82 -20.59 -9.08
C HIS A 13 1.51 -20.75 -8.28
N PRO A 14 0.64 -21.71 -8.64
CA PRO A 14 -0.49 -22.08 -7.79
C PRO A 14 -0.05 -22.36 -6.35
N GLY A 15 -0.83 -21.91 -5.36
CA GLY A 15 -0.48 -22.03 -3.94
C GLY A 15 0.52 -20.96 -3.44
N GLN A 16 1.03 -20.10 -4.31
CA GLN A 16 1.94 -19.01 -3.91
C GLN A 16 1.32 -17.63 -4.06
N VAL A 17 1.69 -16.73 -3.17
CA VAL A 17 1.32 -15.31 -3.19
C VAL A 17 2.53 -14.42 -2.98
N VAL A 18 2.51 -13.21 -3.54
CA VAL A 18 3.48 -12.18 -3.17
C VAL A 18 3.02 -11.50 -1.90
N ARG A 19 3.95 -11.21 -0.99
CA ARG A 19 3.73 -10.36 0.17
C ARG A 19 4.72 -9.20 0.17
N VAL A 20 4.30 -8.06 0.68
CA VAL A 20 5.20 -6.95 1.03
C VAL A 20 5.41 -6.97 2.54
N CYS A 21 6.67 -7.04 2.97
CA CYS A 21 7.05 -7.09 4.37
C CYS A 21 8.05 -5.97 4.67
N GLY A 22 8.00 -5.38 5.86
CA GLY A 22 8.85 -4.23 6.16
C GLY A 22 8.94 -3.86 7.62
N SER A 23 9.71 -2.81 7.90
CA SER A 23 9.97 -2.33 9.26
C SER A 23 8.78 -1.59 9.87
N ALA A 24 7.84 -1.10 9.04
CA ALA A 24 6.60 -0.52 9.52
C ALA A 24 5.72 -1.61 10.13
N LYS A 25 5.02 -1.30 11.23
CA LYS A 25 4.08 -2.24 11.87
C LYS A 25 2.97 -2.66 10.90
N GLU A 26 2.55 -1.76 10.03
CA GLU A 26 1.51 -2.01 9.01
C GLU A 26 2.01 -2.93 7.89
N LEU A 27 3.33 -3.13 7.78
CA LEU A 27 4.00 -4.09 6.90
C LEU A 27 4.57 -5.28 7.67
N GLY A 28 4.15 -5.48 8.93
CA GLY A 28 4.43 -6.68 9.69
C GLY A 28 5.72 -6.69 10.50
N SER A 29 6.45 -5.57 10.63
CA SER A 29 7.68 -5.49 11.46
C SER A 29 8.70 -6.61 11.15
N TRP A 30 8.88 -6.96 9.88
CA TRP A 30 9.72 -8.06 9.40
C TRP A 30 9.31 -9.48 9.84
N THR A 31 8.13 -9.67 10.44
CA THR A 31 7.62 -10.99 10.83
C THR A 31 6.53 -11.49 9.89
N GLU A 32 5.45 -10.73 9.72
CA GLU A 32 4.27 -11.13 8.94
C GLU A 32 3.98 -10.16 7.80
N GLY A 33 4.46 -10.46 6.59
CA GLY A 33 4.24 -9.61 5.43
C GLY A 33 2.76 -9.48 5.06
N TYR A 34 2.38 -8.31 4.55
CA TYR A 34 1.05 -8.02 4.01
C TYR A 34 0.84 -8.75 2.68
N THR A 35 -0.22 -9.55 2.58
CA THR A 35 -0.50 -10.35 1.37
C THR A 35 -1.04 -9.49 0.24
N MET A 36 -0.42 -9.59 -0.94
CA MET A 36 -0.84 -8.86 -2.14
C MET A 36 -1.88 -9.67 -2.92
N THR A 37 -2.84 -8.97 -3.52
CA THR A 37 -3.86 -9.55 -4.40
C THR A 37 -3.38 -9.52 -5.84
N TYR A 38 -3.55 -10.62 -6.57
CA TYR A 38 -3.25 -10.64 -8.01
C TYR A 38 -4.44 -10.06 -8.79
N LYS A 39 -4.21 -8.97 -9.54
CA LYS A 39 -5.22 -8.25 -10.32
C LYS A 39 -4.60 -7.70 -11.61
N ASP A 40 -5.26 -7.92 -12.75
CA ASP A 40 -4.87 -7.38 -14.05
C ASP A 40 -3.39 -7.64 -14.42
N GLY A 41 -2.90 -8.84 -14.10
CA GLY A 41 -1.53 -9.26 -14.40
C GLY A 41 -0.47 -8.86 -13.36
N LYS A 42 -0.84 -8.08 -12.33
CA LYS A 42 0.08 -7.56 -11.30
C LYS A 42 -0.35 -7.97 -9.90
N CYS A 43 0.60 -8.02 -8.97
CA CYS A 43 0.33 -8.11 -7.54
C CYS A 43 0.15 -6.71 -6.97
N VAL A 44 -0.94 -6.48 -6.22
CA VAL A 44 -1.31 -5.18 -5.65
C VAL A 44 -1.61 -5.31 -4.16
N ALA A 45 -1.12 -4.38 -3.36
CA ALA A 45 -1.52 -4.20 -1.95
C ALA A 45 -1.77 -2.72 -1.67
N GLU A 46 -2.87 -2.44 -0.97
CA GLU A 46 -3.27 -1.09 -0.57
C GLU A 46 -3.21 -1.03 0.96
N VAL A 47 -2.34 -0.17 1.50
CA VAL A 47 -2.03 -0.15 2.94
C VAL A 47 -1.94 1.29 3.43
N ASP A 48 -2.67 1.60 4.50
CA ASP A 48 -2.52 2.87 5.22
C ASP A 48 -1.34 2.79 6.19
N ILE A 49 -0.29 3.57 5.93
CA ILE A 49 0.96 3.53 6.71
C ILE A 49 1.11 4.80 7.56
N ASN A 50 1.42 4.63 8.85
CA ASN A 50 1.72 5.75 9.75
C ASN A 50 3.21 5.88 10.06
N THR A 51 3.96 4.78 10.01
CA THR A 51 5.39 4.78 10.31
C THR A 51 6.21 5.14 9.07
N ILE A 52 6.75 6.36 9.02
CA ILE A 52 7.64 6.84 7.95
C ILE A 52 8.87 7.52 8.61
N PRO A 53 10.11 7.32 8.13
CA PRO A 53 10.48 6.42 7.04
C PRO A 53 10.36 4.95 7.42
N PHE A 54 10.33 4.07 6.41
CA PHE A 54 10.32 2.63 6.62
C PHE A 54 11.09 1.90 5.53
N GLU A 55 11.59 0.72 5.86
CA GLU A 55 12.15 -0.22 4.91
C GLU A 55 11.12 -1.29 4.54
N TYR A 56 11.21 -1.82 3.33
CA TYR A 56 10.38 -2.93 2.87
C TYR A 56 11.10 -3.82 1.85
N LYS A 57 10.56 -5.02 1.67
CA LYS A 57 10.90 -5.99 0.63
C LYS A 57 9.69 -6.79 0.19
N PHE A 58 9.79 -7.36 -1.01
CA PHE A 58 8.86 -8.37 -1.49
C PHE A 58 9.35 -9.79 -1.18
N GLN A 59 8.39 -10.67 -0.92
CA GLN A 59 8.62 -12.10 -0.73
C GLN A 59 7.54 -12.93 -1.43
N VAL A 60 7.89 -14.11 -1.89
CA VAL A 60 6.96 -15.17 -2.30
C VAL A 60 6.68 -16.03 -1.08
N TYR A 61 5.41 -16.14 -0.72
CA TYR A 61 4.93 -16.97 0.37
C TYR A 61 4.18 -18.17 -0.18
N ASN A 62 4.54 -19.35 0.29
CA ASN A 62 3.86 -20.60 -0.03
C ASN A 62 2.72 -20.81 0.97
N CYS A 63 1.48 -20.74 0.46
CA CYS A 63 0.27 -20.87 1.28
C CYS A 63 0.04 -22.30 1.76
N ASP A 64 0.43 -23.31 0.98
CA ASP A 64 0.19 -24.73 1.31
C ASP A 64 1.12 -25.20 2.43
N GLY A 65 2.40 -24.82 2.36
CA GLY A 65 3.40 -25.16 3.37
C GLY A 65 3.53 -24.12 4.49
N HIS A 66 2.85 -22.99 4.39
CA HIS A 66 2.90 -21.87 5.33
C HIS A 66 4.31 -21.30 5.60
N PHE A 67 5.15 -21.20 4.59
CA PHE A 67 6.52 -20.68 4.72
C PHE A 67 6.88 -19.64 3.65
N ILE A 68 7.89 -18.83 3.94
CA ILE A 68 8.47 -17.89 2.97
C ILE A 68 9.37 -18.68 2.03
N GLU A 69 8.98 -18.78 0.77
CA GLU A 69 9.73 -19.55 -0.22
C GLU A 69 10.91 -18.76 -0.78
N GLN A 70 10.72 -17.45 -0.98
CA GLN A 70 11.76 -16.60 -1.55
C GLN A 70 11.60 -15.16 -1.10
N TRP A 71 12.71 -14.52 -0.74
CA TRP A 71 12.82 -13.06 -0.68
C TRP A 71 13.41 -12.52 -1.97
N GLU A 72 13.05 -11.28 -2.34
CA GLU A 72 13.81 -10.57 -3.36
C GLU A 72 15.28 -10.42 -2.95
N SER A 73 16.19 -10.53 -3.92
CA SER A 73 17.63 -10.66 -3.73
C SER A 73 18.35 -9.33 -3.52
N CYS A 74 17.71 -8.18 -3.77
CA CYS A 74 18.32 -6.87 -3.57
C CYS A 74 18.44 -6.50 -2.07
N ALA A 75 19.04 -5.36 -1.74
CA ALA A 75 18.97 -4.81 -0.38
C ALA A 75 17.52 -4.41 -0.02
N ASN A 76 17.27 -4.13 1.26
CA ASN A 76 15.98 -3.56 1.69
C ASN A 76 15.73 -2.23 0.96
N ARG A 77 14.49 -1.99 0.55
CA ARG A 77 14.07 -0.75 -0.11
C ARG A 77 13.67 0.25 0.96
N LEU A 78 14.30 1.42 0.96
CA LEU A 78 13.97 2.50 1.90
C LEU A 78 12.94 3.45 1.28
N PHE A 79 11.81 3.66 1.96
CA PHE A 79 10.83 4.67 1.59
C PHE A 79 10.93 5.89 2.53
N ILE A 80 11.09 7.06 1.93
CA ILE A 80 11.08 8.36 2.61
C ILE A 80 10.05 9.25 1.91
N LEU A 81 9.14 9.84 2.69
CA LEU A 81 8.18 10.80 2.17
C LEU A 81 8.71 12.22 2.29
N CYS A 82 9.15 12.82 1.19
CA CYS A 82 9.74 14.16 1.19
C CYS A 82 8.69 15.30 1.20
N LYS A 83 7.44 15.03 0.80
CA LYS A 83 6.35 16.02 0.72
C LYS A 83 5.03 15.37 1.12
N GLN A 84 4.11 16.16 1.68
CA GLN A 84 2.78 15.67 2.04
C GLN A 84 2.02 15.15 0.81
N ALA A 85 1.51 13.93 0.89
CA ALA A 85 0.67 13.27 -0.09
C ALA A 85 -0.43 12.50 0.65
N ASP A 86 -1.60 12.37 0.04
CA ASP A 86 -2.70 11.57 0.59
C ASP A 86 -2.58 10.13 0.12
N GLU A 87 -2.17 9.94 -1.14
CA GLU A 87 -1.97 8.65 -1.78
C GLU A 87 -0.60 8.59 -2.46
N ILE A 88 0.10 7.47 -2.32
CA ILE A 88 1.35 7.14 -2.99
C ILE A 88 1.16 5.82 -3.73
N VAL A 89 1.57 5.76 -5.00
CA VAL A 89 1.66 4.49 -5.75
C VAL A 89 3.13 4.16 -5.97
N ILE A 90 3.53 2.96 -5.57
CA ILE A 90 4.88 2.41 -5.71
C ILE A 90 4.83 1.23 -6.68
N GLU A 91 5.16 1.47 -7.95
CA GLU A 91 5.30 0.41 -8.95
C GLU A 91 6.74 -0.11 -8.96
N SER A 92 6.95 -1.29 -8.39
CA SER A 92 8.26 -1.92 -8.22
C SER A 92 8.55 -2.96 -9.30
N VAL A 93 9.84 -3.19 -9.55
CA VAL A 93 10.35 -4.30 -10.36
C VAL A 93 11.09 -5.26 -9.43
N TRP A 94 10.78 -6.56 -9.53
CA TRP A 94 11.40 -7.60 -8.71
C TRP A 94 12.93 -7.57 -8.85
N ASN A 95 13.66 -7.63 -7.72
CA ASN A 95 15.12 -7.54 -7.66
C ASN A 95 15.78 -6.26 -8.21
N TYR A 96 15.01 -5.27 -8.66
CA TYR A 96 15.55 -4.04 -9.27
C TYR A 96 14.93 -2.78 -8.64
N PRO A 97 15.45 -2.32 -7.49
CA PRO A 97 15.00 -1.11 -6.81
C PRO A 97 15.03 0.14 -7.68
N ASP A 98 16.05 0.31 -8.51
CA ASP A 98 16.21 1.49 -9.37
C ASP A 98 15.15 1.59 -10.48
N GLY A 99 14.46 0.47 -10.78
CA GLY A 99 13.32 0.44 -11.69
C GLY A 99 12.00 0.88 -11.07
N THR A 100 11.98 1.19 -9.77
CA THR A 100 10.76 1.56 -9.04
C THR A 100 10.27 2.94 -9.47
N LYS A 101 8.99 3.02 -9.84
CA LYS A 101 8.32 4.28 -10.15
C LYS A 101 7.41 4.66 -8.98
N ILE A 102 7.56 5.88 -8.48
CA ILE A 102 6.72 6.42 -7.41
C ILE A 102 5.89 7.57 -7.96
N THR A 103 4.58 7.48 -7.79
CA THR A 103 3.67 8.60 -8.08
C THR A 103 2.95 9.01 -6.81
N SER A 104 2.66 10.30 -6.67
CA SER A 104 1.94 10.85 -5.52
C SER A 104 0.72 11.61 -5.98
N LYS A 105 -0.39 11.45 -5.25
CA LYS A 105 -1.60 12.25 -5.42
C LYS A 105 -1.88 13.01 -4.14
N ARG A 106 -2.34 14.24 -4.31
CA ARG A 106 -2.83 15.09 -3.23
C ARG A 106 -4.22 15.57 -3.60
N THR A 107 -5.20 15.20 -2.80
CA THR A 107 -6.55 15.71 -2.91
C THR A 107 -6.54 17.15 -2.42
N LYS A 108 -7.04 18.09 -3.24
CA LYS A 108 -7.26 19.45 -2.75
C LYS A 108 -8.32 19.38 -1.66
N ILE A 109 -8.00 19.87 -0.45
CA ILE A 109 -8.98 20.01 0.63
C ILE A 109 -10.17 20.81 0.07
N VAL A 110 -11.33 20.16 -0.06
CA VAL A 110 -12.58 20.84 -0.40
C VAL A 110 -13.05 21.50 0.87
N LYS A 111 -12.90 22.83 0.98
CA LYS A 111 -13.58 23.60 2.03
C LYS A 111 -15.09 23.44 1.82
N SER A 112 -15.73 22.60 2.61
CA SER A 112 -17.18 22.41 2.61
C SER A 112 -17.76 22.95 3.92
N THR A 113 -19.00 23.45 3.86
CA THR A 113 -19.74 23.91 5.03
C THR A 113 -21.09 23.21 5.03
N ILE A 114 -21.38 22.50 6.11
CA ILE A 114 -22.69 21.88 6.35
C ILE A 114 -23.54 22.91 7.09
N LYS A 115 -24.67 23.33 6.50
CA LYS A 115 -25.67 24.15 7.17
C LYS A 115 -26.90 23.29 7.47
N LYS A 116 -27.51 23.48 8.65
CA LYS A 116 -28.77 22.83 9.03
C LYS A 116 -29.88 23.25 8.07
N SER A 117 -30.67 22.32 7.54
CA SER A 117 -31.84 22.67 6.74
C SER A 117 -32.92 23.25 7.66
N CYS A 118 -33.46 24.40 7.29
CA CYS A 118 -34.60 25.01 7.98
C CYS A 118 -35.87 24.34 7.46
N SER A 119 -36.58 23.62 8.31
CA SER A 119 -37.96 23.21 8.06
C SER A 119 -38.86 24.36 8.49
N GLN A 120 -39.61 24.94 7.54
CA GLN A 120 -40.68 25.89 7.85
C GLN A 120 -41.79 25.14 8.60
N GLU A 121 -42.08 25.56 9.82
CA GLU A 121 -43.33 25.20 10.50
C GLU A 121 -44.47 25.93 9.78
N PHE A 122 -45.39 25.16 9.19
CA PHE A 122 -46.67 25.69 8.75
C PHE A 122 -47.49 26.01 10.00
N ALA A 123 -47.67 27.30 10.28
CA ALA A 123 -48.66 27.75 11.25
C ALA A 123 -50.02 27.76 10.53
N ASP A 124 -50.88 26.80 10.87
CA ASP A 124 -52.29 26.83 10.47
C ASP A 124 -53.08 27.79 11.38
N LEU A 125 -53.83 28.69 10.73
CA LEU A 125 -54.72 29.72 11.28
C LEU A 125 -56.00 29.14 11.89
#